data_AF-A0A9R0INE4-F1
#
_entry.id   AF-A0A9R0INE4-F1
#
_cell.length_a   1.000
_cell.length_b   1.000
_cell.length_c   1.000
_cell.angle_alpha   90.00
_cell.angle_beta   90.00
_cell.angle_gamma   90.00
#
_symmetry.space_group_name_H-M   'P 1'
#
loop_
_entity.id
_entity.type
_entity.pdbx_description
1 polymer ?
#
loop_
_entity_poly.entity_id
_entity_poly.type
_entity_poly.pdbx_seq_one_letter_code
_entity_poly.pdbx_strand_id
1 'polypeptide(L)'
;MICGLWLILLKEKIVELHKTMIPPTKPSVSIMSKQSKGNPRAILSAFFWPMRSSVSGLPHEKEAVYRALDEWVAWELEFPMLAAAKALKILKSQRQWLRVIQVAKWMLSKGQGTTMATYDAVLLAFDKKERIDEAGSLWNMILHTHTRSISKRLFSRMISLYDHHDIQEKIIEVFADMEELGVKPDEDTVRRVARAFQKLGQEDKKNLVLNRYGCKWKYIHFKGERVRVRRNTLVDES
;
A
#
# COMPACT_ATOMS: atom_id res chain seq x y z
N MET A 1 -22.83 22.65 36.88
CA MET A 1 -23.25 21.46 36.11
C MET A 1 -23.91 21.86 34.78
N ILE A 2 -23.17 22.42 33.82
CA ILE A 2 -23.76 22.93 32.55
C ILE A 2 -23.18 22.20 31.30
N CYS A 3 -22.13 21.38 31.43
CA CYS A 3 -21.53 20.69 30.28
C CYS A 3 -22.39 19.58 29.65
N GLY A 4 -23.29 18.96 30.42
CA GLY A 4 -24.09 17.82 29.95
C GLY A 4 -25.22 18.20 29.00
N LEU A 5 -25.98 19.25 29.32
CA LEU A 5 -27.10 19.69 28.49
C LEU A 5 -26.63 20.27 27.14
N TRP A 6 -25.48 20.94 27.11
CA TRP A 6 -24.95 21.52 25.88
C TRP A 6 -24.52 20.45 24.87
N LEU A 7 -23.97 19.33 25.36
CA LEU A 7 -23.62 18.18 24.52
C LEU A 7 -24.86 17.45 23.98
N ILE A 8 -25.93 17.38 24.76
CA ILE A 8 -27.21 16.76 24.36
C ILE A 8 -27.89 17.62 23.31
N LEU A 9 -27.98 18.93 23.52
CA LEU A 9 -28.55 19.86 22.56
C LEU A 9 -27.72 19.96 21.27
N LEU A 10 -26.39 19.85 21.35
CA LEU A 10 -25.53 19.79 20.16
C LEU A 10 -25.76 18.48 19.38
N LYS A 11 -25.91 17.35 20.07
CA LYS A 11 -26.24 16.05 19.44
C LYS A 11 -27.63 16.05 18.82
N GLU A 12 -28.63 16.59 19.50
CA GLU A 12 -29.99 16.70 18.97
C GLU A 12 -30.06 17.63 17.75
N LYS A 13 -29.36 18.78 17.79
CA LYS A 13 -29.31 19.72 16.68
C LYS A 13 -28.54 19.17 15.48
N ILE A 14 -27.51 18.35 15.69
CA ILE A 14 -26.82 17.59 14.62
C ILE A 14 -27.75 16.52 14.03
N VAL A 15 -28.51 15.80 14.86
CA VAL A 15 -29.52 14.82 14.40
C VAL A 15 -30.63 15.48 13.60
N GLU A 16 -31.03 16.70 13.96
CA GLU A 16 -32.10 17.46 13.30
C GLU A 16 -31.63 18.12 11.98
N LEU A 17 -30.38 18.60 11.93
CA LEU A 17 -29.72 19.01 10.69
C LEU A 17 -29.54 17.82 9.72
N HIS A 18 -29.35 16.61 10.24
CA HIS A 18 -29.27 15.37 9.45
C HIS A 18 -30.64 14.87 8.95
N LYS A 19 -31.75 15.32 9.56
CA LYS A 19 -33.13 15.00 9.11
C LYS A 19 -33.65 15.92 8.00
N THR A 20 -33.08 17.13 7.85
CA THR A 20 -33.54 18.14 6.88
C THR A 20 -32.78 18.10 5.55
N MET A 21 -31.59 17.50 5.51
CA MET A 21 -30.95 17.12 4.25
C MET A 21 -31.47 15.75 3.85
N ILE A 22 -32.41 15.67 2.89
CA ILE A 22 -32.88 14.39 2.34
C ILE A 22 -31.67 13.68 1.72
N PRO A 23 -31.14 12.61 2.33
CA PRO A 23 -30.19 11.76 1.65
C PRO A 23 -30.95 10.92 0.61
N PRO A 24 -30.34 10.56 -0.54
CA PRO A 24 -30.97 9.62 -1.46
C PRO A 24 -31.30 8.33 -0.70
N THR A 25 -32.60 8.02 -0.63
CA THR A 25 -33.13 6.89 0.12
C THR A 25 -32.51 5.58 -0.37
N LYS A 26 -31.97 4.76 0.54
CA LYS A 26 -31.57 3.37 0.23
C LYS A 26 -32.75 2.66 -0.45
N PRO A 27 -32.58 2.01 -1.61
CA PRO A 27 -33.62 1.12 -2.12
C PRO A 27 -33.88 0.05 -1.06
N SER A 28 -35.16 -0.20 -0.75
CA SER A 28 -35.53 -1.12 0.32
C SER A 28 -34.94 -2.51 0.08
N VAL A 29 -34.62 -3.22 1.16
CA VAL A 29 -34.11 -4.61 1.14
C VAL A 29 -34.99 -5.50 0.25
N SER A 30 -36.29 -5.19 0.18
CA SER A 30 -37.32 -5.82 -0.65
C SER A 30 -37.16 -5.59 -2.16
N ILE A 31 -36.57 -4.47 -2.58
CA ILE A 31 -36.26 -4.15 -3.99
C ILE A 31 -34.95 -4.85 -4.39
N MET A 32 -33.96 -4.85 -3.50
CA MET A 32 -32.65 -5.49 -3.74
C MET A 32 -32.73 -7.03 -3.76
N SER A 33 -33.62 -7.63 -2.96
CA SER A 33 -33.87 -9.07 -2.97
C SER A 33 -34.61 -9.55 -4.23
N LYS A 34 -35.41 -8.70 -4.88
CA LYS A 34 -36.10 -9.03 -6.15
C LYS A 34 -35.14 -9.09 -7.35
N GLN A 35 -34.05 -8.31 -7.33
CA GLN A 35 -33.03 -8.33 -8.40
C GLN A 35 -31.96 -9.41 -8.22
N SER A 36 -31.77 -9.91 -6.99
CA SER A 36 -30.86 -11.00 -6.64
C SER A 36 -31.66 -12.26 -6.33
N LYS A 37 -32.03 -13.04 -7.36
CA LYS A 37 -32.65 -14.37 -7.17
C LYS A 37 -31.75 -15.26 -6.29
N GLY A 38 -32.08 -15.36 -4.99
CA GLY A 38 -31.70 -16.45 -4.09
C GLY A 38 -30.22 -16.76 -3.86
N ASN A 39 -29.27 -15.91 -4.27
CA ASN A 39 -27.84 -16.19 -4.11
C ASN A 39 -27.23 -15.36 -2.95
N PRO A 40 -26.79 -15.98 -1.84
CA PRO A 40 -26.19 -15.26 -0.71
C PRO A 40 -24.96 -14.41 -1.11
N ARG A 41 -24.23 -14.82 -2.15
CA ARG A 41 -23.10 -14.04 -2.69
C ARG A 41 -23.54 -12.76 -3.39
N ALA A 42 -24.75 -12.71 -3.95
CA ALA A 42 -25.29 -11.56 -4.64
C ALA A 42 -25.83 -10.49 -3.65
N ILE A 43 -26.38 -10.90 -2.51
CA ILE A 43 -26.80 -9.98 -1.43
C ILE A 43 -25.59 -9.27 -0.81
N LEU A 44 -24.53 -10.01 -0.51
CA LEU A 44 -23.26 -9.41 -0.07
C LEU A 44 -22.68 -8.50 -1.17
N SER A 45 -22.76 -8.90 -2.44
CA SER A 45 -22.31 -8.04 -3.53
C SER A 45 -23.08 -6.73 -3.66
N ALA A 46 -24.33 -6.68 -3.20
CA ALA A 46 -25.19 -5.50 -3.25
C ALA A 46 -24.93 -4.53 -2.07
N PHE A 47 -24.55 -5.05 -0.89
CA PHE A 47 -23.99 -4.24 0.21
C PHE A 47 -22.62 -3.64 -0.17
N PHE A 48 -21.80 -4.39 -0.92
CA PHE A 48 -20.48 -3.93 -1.37
C PHE A 48 -20.47 -3.25 -2.75
N TRP A 49 -21.62 -3.19 -3.44
CA TRP A 49 -21.80 -2.55 -4.75
C TRP A 49 -21.46 -1.05 -4.77
N PRO A 50 -21.82 -0.26 -3.72
CA PRO A 50 -21.56 1.18 -3.71
C PRO A 50 -20.07 1.51 -3.84
N MET A 51 -19.17 0.79 -3.14
CA MET A 51 -17.73 1.07 -3.19
C MET A 51 -17.14 0.79 -4.59
N ARG A 52 -17.55 -0.32 -5.22
CA ARG A 52 -16.98 -0.74 -6.52
C ARG A 52 -17.46 0.12 -7.67
N SER A 53 -18.76 0.43 -7.72
CA SER A 53 -19.36 1.22 -8.80
C SER A 53 -19.07 2.71 -8.65
N SER A 54 -19.03 3.23 -7.42
CA SER A 54 -18.87 4.67 -7.21
C SER A 54 -17.43 5.10 -7.41
N VAL A 55 -16.45 4.43 -6.81
CA VAL A 55 -15.07 4.96 -6.77
C VAL A 55 -14.39 4.99 -8.15
N SER A 56 -14.70 4.05 -9.05
CA SER A 56 -14.06 4.00 -10.37
C SER A 56 -14.52 5.13 -11.30
N GLY A 57 -15.77 5.59 -11.18
CA GLY A 57 -16.38 6.61 -12.06
C GLY A 57 -16.36 8.05 -11.55
N LEU A 58 -15.84 8.32 -10.35
CA LEU A 58 -15.82 9.68 -9.78
C LEU A 58 -14.90 10.67 -10.55
N PRO A 59 -14.98 11.97 -10.30
CA PRO A 59 -13.91 12.89 -10.64
C PRO A 59 -12.59 12.49 -9.97
N HIS A 60 -11.46 12.88 -10.55
CA HIS A 60 -10.13 12.66 -9.96
C HIS A 60 -9.80 13.63 -8.83
N GLU A 61 -10.69 14.57 -8.53
CA GLU A 61 -10.54 15.52 -7.44
C GLU A 61 -10.59 14.82 -6.09
N LYS A 62 -9.63 15.13 -5.22
CA LYS A 62 -9.52 14.55 -3.88
C LYS A 62 -10.83 14.71 -3.09
N GLU A 63 -11.38 15.91 -3.08
CA GLU A 63 -12.57 16.26 -2.28
C GLU A 63 -13.81 15.48 -2.73
N ALA A 64 -14.03 15.33 -4.05
CA ALA A 64 -15.14 14.54 -4.57
C ALA A 64 -15.05 13.06 -4.13
N VAL A 65 -13.84 12.48 -4.18
CA VAL A 65 -13.60 11.10 -3.77
C VAL A 65 -13.78 10.92 -2.27
N TYR A 66 -13.23 11.83 -1.48
CA TYR A 66 -13.28 11.74 -0.02
C TYR A 66 -14.70 11.95 0.49
N ARG A 67 -15.45 12.91 -0.09
CA ARG A 67 -16.86 13.12 0.22
C ARG A 67 -17.69 11.87 -0.07
N ALA A 68 -17.53 11.28 -1.26
CA ALA A 68 -18.26 10.07 -1.62
C ALA A 68 -17.93 8.88 -0.69
N LEU A 69 -16.66 8.74 -0.29
CA LEU A 69 -16.23 7.70 0.65
C LEU A 69 -16.73 7.96 2.08
N ASP A 70 -16.73 9.21 2.54
CA ASP A 70 -17.24 9.62 3.85
C ASP A 70 -18.76 9.45 3.94
N GLU A 71 -19.50 9.85 2.90
CA GLU A 71 -20.93 9.59 2.76
C GLU A 71 -21.20 8.09 2.83
N TRP A 72 -20.42 7.27 2.12
CA TRP A 72 -20.59 5.82 2.17
C TRP A 72 -20.37 5.24 3.58
N VAL A 73 -19.29 5.64 4.27
CA VAL A 73 -19.02 5.17 5.64
C VAL A 73 -20.11 5.58 6.62
N ALA A 74 -20.75 6.74 6.43
CA ALA A 74 -21.85 7.18 7.30
C ALA A 74 -23.05 6.22 7.30
N TRP A 75 -23.18 5.34 6.30
CA TRP A 75 -24.25 4.34 6.22
C TRP A 75 -23.89 2.97 6.78
N GLU A 76 -22.63 2.76 7.17
CA GLU A 76 -22.09 1.50 7.67
C GLU A 76 -21.99 1.54 9.20
N LEU A 77 -22.35 0.43 9.86
CA LEU A 77 -22.26 0.32 11.32
C LEU A 77 -20.80 0.16 11.80
N GLU A 78 -19.94 -0.39 10.94
CA GLU A 78 -18.51 -0.58 11.19
C GLU A 78 -17.68 -0.03 10.03
N PHE A 79 -16.44 0.38 10.29
CA PHE A 79 -15.58 0.85 9.20
C PHE A 79 -15.36 -0.29 8.19
N PRO A 80 -15.64 -0.06 6.89
CA PRO A 80 -15.73 -1.14 5.90
C PRO A 80 -14.35 -1.60 5.39
N MET A 81 -13.51 -2.08 6.30
CA MET A 81 -12.13 -2.51 6.07
C MET A 81 -12.00 -3.57 4.99
N LEU A 82 -12.86 -4.60 5.02
CA LEU A 82 -12.83 -5.70 4.06
C LEU A 82 -13.20 -5.23 2.65
N ALA A 83 -14.20 -4.35 2.54
CA ALA A 83 -14.63 -3.78 1.28
C ALA A 83 -13.53 -2.90 0.67
N ALA A 84 -12.93 -2.04 1.49
CA ALA A 84 -11.86 -1.14 1.06
C ALA A 84 -10.60 -1.92 0.65
N ALA A 85 -10.21 -2.95 1.40
CA ALA A 85 -9.11 -3.83 1.02
C ALA A 85 -9.36 -4.56 -0.31
N LYS A 86 -10.59 -5.05 -0.52
CA LYS A 86 -11.00 -5.68 -1.79
C LYS A 86 -11.00 -4.67 -2.95
N ALA A 87 -11.47 -3.45 -2.72
CA ALA A 87 -11.44 -2.38 -3.70
C ALA A 87 -10.00 -2.03 -4.10
N LEU A 88 -9.08 -1.87 -3.14
CA LEU A 88 -7.66 -1.63 -3.42
C LEU A 88 -7.04 -2.74 -4.27
N LYS A 89 -7.38 -4.02 -4.00
CA LYS A 89 -6.91 -5.16 -4.81
C LYS A 89 -7.39 -5.08 -6.26
N ILE A 90 -8.67 -4.73 -6.46
CA ILE A 90 -9.27 -4.58 -7.80
C ILE A 90 -8.64 -3.41 -8.54
N LEU A 91 -8.56 -2.24 -7.90
CA LEU A 91 -7.97 -1.02 -8.49
C LEU A 91 -6.50 -1.25 -8.89
N LYS A 92 -5.75 -1.98 -8.07
CA LYS A 92 -4.38 -2.40 -8.37
C LYS A 92 -4.31 -3.31 -9.60
N SER A 93 -5.18 -4.32 -9.72
CA SER A 93 -5.23 -5.17 -10.91
C SER A 93 -5.62 -4.41 -12.19
N GLN A 94 -6.44 -3.37 -12.05
CA GLN A 94 -6.85 -2.48 -13.14
C GLN A 94 -5.83 -1.35 -13.41
N ARG A 95 -4.72 -1.31 -12.67
CA ARG A 95 -3.68 -0.26 -12.78
C ARG A 95 -4.22 1.16 -12.57
N GLN A 96 -5.31 1.33 -11.82
CA GLN A 96 -5.85 2.64 -11.46
C GLN A 96 -5.06 3.23 -10.28
N TRP A 97 -3.77 3.50 -10.48
CA TRP A 97 -2.84 3.88 -9.40
C TRP A 97 -3.26 5.15 -8.67
N LEU A 98 -3.82 6.13 -9.39
CA LEU A 98 -4.33 7.35 -8.75
C LEU A 98 -5.47 7.05 -7.78
N ARG A 99 -6.39 6.15 -8.14
CA ARG A 99 -7.46 5.70 -7.24
C ARG A 99 -6.94 4.91 -6.06
N VAL A 100 -5.94 4.06 -6.27
CA VAL A 100 -5.27 3.35 -5.18
C VAL A 100 -4.74 4.34 -4.16
N ILE A 101 -4.05 5.41 -4.61
CA ILE A 101 -3.55 6.47 -3.72
C ILE A 101 -4.71 7.13 -2.98
N GLN A 102 -5.77 7.53 -3.69
CA GLN A 102 -6.90 8.24 -3.08
C GLN A 102 -7.60 7.42 -1.99
N VAL A 103 -7.99 6.18 -2.31
CA VAL A 103 -8.70 5.30 -1.37
C VAL A 103 -7.80 4.94 -0.19
N ALA A 104 -6.54 4.59 -0.44
CA ALA A 104 -5.64 4.20 0.65
C ALA A 104 -5.28 5.39 1.56
N LYS A 105 -5.03 6.59 1.01
CA LYS A 105 -4.82 7.79 1.82
C LYS A 105 -6.07 8.16 2.62
N TRP A 106 -7.27 7.98 2.04
CA TRP A 106 -8.52 8.19 2.76
C TRP A 106 -8.63 7.22 3.95
N MET A 107 -8.37 5.93 3.75
CA MET A 107 -8.35 4.95 4.85
C MET A 107 -7.37 5.37 5.96
N LEU A 108 -6.13 5.72 5.60
CA LEU A 108 -5.11 6.17 6.54
C LEU A 108 -5.52 7.45 7.29
N SER A 109 -6.20 8.39 6.62
CA SER A 109 -6.69 9.63 7.25
C SER A 109 -7.76 9.40 8.32
N LYS A 110 -8.45 8.27 8.27
CA LYS A 110 -9.41 7.84 9.30
C LYS A 110 -8.75 7.01 10.41
N GLY A 111 -7.42 6.86 10.38
CA GLY A 111 -6.67 5.99 11.29
C GLY A 111 -6.89 4.50 11.01
N GLN A 112 -7.44 4.15 9.84
CA GLN A 112 -7.81 2.79 9.48
C GLN A 112 -6.85 2.21 8.44
N GLY A 113 -6.70 0.89 8.45
CA GLY A 113 -5.87 0.19 7.46
C GLY A 113 -4.38 0.49 7.53
N THR A 114 -3.85 0.87 8.70
CA THR A 114 -2.42 1.05 9.01
C THR A 114 -1.68 -0.29 9.02
N THR A 115 -1.71 -0.99 7.88
CA THR A 115 -1.18 -2.34 7.69
C THR A 115 -0.06 -2.30 6.66
N MET A 116 0.91 -3.22 6.78
CA MET A 116 2.02 -3.36 5.83
C MET A 116 1.53 -3.54 4.38
N ALA A 117 0.39 -4.23 4.19
CA ALA A 117 -0.22 -4.41 2.87
C ALA A 117 -0.75 -3.11 2.26
N THR A 118 -1.30 -2.21 3.08
CA THR A 118 -1.80 -0.91 2.63
C THR A 118 -0.64 0.03 2.32
N TYR A 119 0.38 0.09 3.18
CA TYR A 119 1.62 0.83 2.88
C TYR A 119 2.28 0.35 1.58
N ASP A 120 2.41 -0.96 1.40
CA ASP A 120 2.92 -1.55 0.16
C ASP A 120 2.10 -1.10 -1.06
N ALA A 121 0.77 -1.12 -0.98
CA ALA A 121 -0.09 -0.68 -2.08
C ALA A 121 0.12 0.80 -2.43
N VAL A 122 0.25 1.67 -1.43
CA VAL A 122 0.48 3.11 -1.63
C VAL A 122 1.86 3.37 -2.23
N LEU A 123 2.91 2.76 -1.70
CA LEU A 123 4.27 2.92 -2.22
C LEU A 123 4.38 2.43 -3.67
N LEU A 124 3.71 1.32 -4.02
CA LEU A 124 3.64 0.88 -5.42
C LEU A 124 2.94 1.91 -6.30
N ALA A 125 1.85 2.50 -5.81
CA ALA A 125 1.08 3.45 -6.59
C ALA A 125 1.84 4.77 -6.76
N PHE A 126 2.62 5.20 -5.76
CA PHE A 126 3.54 6.34 -5.89
C PHE A 126 4.66 6.07 -6.89
N ASP A 127 5.29 4.90 -6.83
CA ASP A 127 6.27 4.47 -7.83
C ASP A 127 5.70 4.59 -9.26
N LYS A 128 4.46 4.10 -9.47
CA LYS A 128 3.78 4.12 -10.76
C LYS A 128 3.21 5.49 -11.17
N LYS A 129 3.25 6.47 -10.27
CA LYS A 129 2.82 7.85 -10.53
C LYS A 129 3.96 8.86 -10.40
N GLU A 130 5.20 8.39 -10.28
CA GLU A 130 6.40 9.23 -10.20
C GLU A 130 6.34 10.23 -9.03
N ARG A 131 5.68 9.86 -7.93
CA ARG A 131 5.48 10.72 -6.73
C ARG A 131 6.51 10.36 -5.66
N ILE A 132 7.78 10.61 -5.95
CA ILE A 132 8.92 10.13 -5.13
C ILE A 132 8.98 10.81 -3.77
N ASP A 133 8.77 12.12 -3.72
CA ASP A 133 8.82 12.90 -2.47
C ASP A 133 7.76 12.42 -1.46
N GLU A 134 6.58 12.07 -1.97
CA GLU A 134 5.50 11.53 -1.14
C GLU A 134 5.77 10.11 -0.68
N ALA A 135 6.44 9.31 -1.51
CA ALA A 135 6.90 7.98 -1.11
C ALA A 135 7.94 8.07 0.01
N GLY A 136 8.90 8.99 -0.09
CA GLY A 136 9.90 9.25 0.95
C GLY A 136 9.26 9.75 2.24
N SER A 137 8.31 10.69 2.15
CA SER A 137 7.56 11.20 3.30
C SER A 137 6.77 10.09 4.01
N LEU A 138 6.10 9.23 3.24
CA LEU A 138 5.38 8.07 3.79
C LEU A 138 6.33 7.05 4.42
N TRP A 139 7.48 6.80 3.80
CA TRP A 139 8.50 5.88 4.33
C TRP A 139 9.03 6.35 5.67
N ASN A 140 9.38 7.63 5.78
CA ASN A 140 9.83 8.23 7.05
C ASN A 140 8.75 8.07 8.13
N MET A 141 7.48 8.34 7.82
CA MET A 141 6.39 8.13 8.77
C MET A 141 6.32 6.66 9.24
N ILE A 142 6.45 5.70 8.32
CA ILE A 142 6.44 4.27 8.64
C ILE A 142 7.61 3.90 9.56
N LEU A 143 8.82 4.39 9.29
CA LEU A 143 10.01 4.14 10.13
C LEU A 143 9.83 4.63 11.56
N HIS A 144 9.28 5.84 11.73
CA HIS A 144 9.06 6.43 13.05
C HIS A 144 7.92 5.75 13.82
N THR A 145 6.88 5.28 13.11
CA THR A 145 5.68 4.72 13.74
C THR A 145 5.79 3.20 13.98
N HIS A 146 6.52 2.47 13.14
CA HIS A 146 6.54 1.00 13.10
C HIS A 146 7.96 0.42 13.17
N THR A 147 8.88 1.07 13.90
CA THR A 147 10.33 0.83 13.85
C THR A 147 10.75 -0.65 13.98
N ARG A 148 10.02 -1.48 14.75
CA ARG A 148 10.38 -2.90 14.98
C ARG A 148 9.60 -3.93 14.16
N SER A 149 8.69 -3.51 13.27
CA SER A 149 7.77 -4.43 12.59
C SER A 149 7.73 -4.27 11.06
N ILE A 150 8.68 -3.53 10.49
CA ILE A 150 8.74 -3.34 9.03
C ILE A 150 9.14 -4.65 8.36
N SER A 151 8.27 -5.13 7.47
CA SER A 151 8.53 -6.35 6.72
C SER A 151 9.66 -6.17 5.70
N LYS A 152 10.46 -7.22 5.49
CA LYS A 152 11.43 -7.33 4.39
C LYS A 152 10.87 -6.86 3.04
N ARG A 153 9.62 -7.24 2.75
CA ARG A 153 8.94 -6.89 1.49
C ARG A 153 8.79 -5.38 1.30
N LEU A 154 8.61 -4.63 2.38
CA LEU A 154 8.44 -3.17 2.32
C LEU A 154 9.78 -2.46 2.09
N PHE A 155 10.86 -2.93 2.72
CA PHE A 155 12.23 -2.51 2.38
C PHE A 155 12.54 -2.74 0.90
N SER A 156 12.31 -3.96 0.41
CA SER A 156 12.52 -4.29 -1.00
C SER A 156 11.64 -3.44 -1.93
N ARG A 157 10.44 -3.03 -1.49
CA ARG A 157 9.59 -2.09 -2.25
C ARG A 157 10.22 -0.71 -2.37
N MET A 158 10.74 -0.14 -1.29
CA MET A 158 11.40 1.17 -1.34
C MET A 158 12.67 1.15 -2.16
N ILE A 159 13.51 0.13 -2.00
CA ILE A 159 14.72 -0.06 -2.82
C ILE A 159 14.34 -0.20 -4.30
N SER A 160 13.29 -0.97 -4.61
CA SER A 160 12.79 -1.08 -5.99
C SER A 160 12.28 0.25 -6.55
N LEU A 161 11.66 1.08 -5.72
CA LEU A 161 11.13 2.38 -6.11
C LEU A 161 12.31 3.30 -6.46
N TYR A 162 13.28 3.48 -5.57
CA TYR A 162 14.41 4.36 -5.85
C TYR A 162 15.30 3.85 -7.00
N ASP A 163 15.47 2.54 -7.14
CA ASP A 163 16.18 1.93 -8.30
C ASP A 163 15.47 2.23 -9.64
N HIS A 164 14.14 2.21 -9.66
CA HIS A 164 13.36 2.53 -10.86
C HIS A 164 13.50 4.01 -11.28
N HIS A 165 13.74 4.91 -10.32
CA HIS A 165 13.89 6.36 -10.55
C HIS A 165 15.35 6.84 -10.51
N ASP A 166 16.31 5.90 -10.56
CA ASP A 166 17.75 6.15 -10.61
C ASP A 166 18.36 6.93 -9.41
N ILE A 167 17.75 6.84 -8.23
CA ILE A 167 18.18 7.58 -7.02
C ILE A 167 19.05 6.68 -6.13
N GLN A 168 20.35 6.68 -6.36
CA GLN A 168 21.26 5.71 -5.77
C GLN A 168 21.52 5.95 -4.28
N GLU A 169 21.62 7.20 -3.87
CA GLU A 169 21.86 7.61 -2.48
C GLU A 169 20.76 7.08 -1.56
N LYS A 170 19.50 7.22 -2.00
CA LYS A 170 18.34 6.73 -1.26
C LYS A 170 18.24 5.20 -1.19
N ILE A 171 18.77 4.48 -2.18
CA ILE A 171 18.89 3.01 -2.10
C ILE A 171 19.86 2.63 -0.97
N ILE A 172 20.99 3.33 -0.86
CA ILE A 172 21.99 3.06 0.18
C ILE A 172 21.45 3.40 1.57
N GLU A 173 20.74 4.53 1.72
CA GLU A 173 20.07 4.90 2.98
C GLU A 173 19.10 3.81 3.43
N VAL A 174 18.16 3.38 2.57
CA VAL A 174 17.17 2.35 2.92
C VAL A 174 17.84 1.00 3.21
N PHE A 175 18.94 0.68 2.53
CA PHE A 175 19.71 -0.53 2.81
C PHE A 175 20.42 -0.47 4.18
N ALA A 176 20.96 0.69 4.57
CA ALA A 176 21.54 0.88 5.89
C ALA A 176 20.49 0.67 6.99
N ASP A 177 19.30 1.27 6.85
CA ASP A 177 18.17 1.05 7.76
C ASP A 177 17.80 -0.44 7.85
N MET A 178 17.83 -1.14 6.70
CA MET A 178 17.54 -2.56 6.61
C MET A 178 18.57 -3.41 7.39
N GLU A 179 19.86 -3.06 7.30
CA GLU A 179 20.94 -3.71 8.05
C GLU A 179 20.86 -3.41 9.56
N GLU A 180 20.59 -2.16 9.93
CA GLU A 180 20.47 -1.71 11.32
C GLU A 180 19.33 -2.44 12.05
N LEU A 181 18.19 -2.64 11.37
CA LEU A 181 17.07 -3.40 11.91
C LEU A 181 17.25 -4.93 11.80
N GLY A 182 18.40 -5.41 11.33
CA GLY A 182 18.71 -6.83 11.20
C GLY A 182 17.87 -7.57 10.14
N VAL A 183 17.30 -6.86 9.18
CA VAL A 183 16.44 -7.44 8.13
C VAL A 183 17.31 -7.93 6.98
N LYS A 184 17.33 -9.24 6.72
CA LYS A 184 18.16 -9.80 5.65
C LYS A 184 17.59 -9.50 4.24
N PRO A 185 18.35 -8.88 3.32
CA PRO A 185 17.90 -8.60 1.96
C PRO A 185 17.63 -9.89 1.17
N ASP A 186 16.79 -9.80 0.13
CA ASP A 186 16.70 -10.86 -0.90
C ASP A 186 17.69 -10.61 -2.03
N GLU A 187 17.83 -11.60 -2.91
CA GLU A 187 18.77 -11.54 -4.03
C GLU A 187 18.52 -10.35 -4.97
N ASP A 188 17.25 -9.95 -5.15
CA ASP A 188 16.91 -8.80 -5.97
C ASP A 188 17.38 -7.49 -5.32
N THR A 189 17.11 -7.35 -4.03
CA THR A 189 17.57 -6.23 -3.21
C THR A 189 19.09 -6.13 -3.23
N VAL A 190 19.81 -7.25 -3.01
CA VAL A 190 21.28 -7.31 -3.06
C VAL A 190 21.81 -6.82 -4.41
N ARG A 191 21.20 -7.25 -5.52
CA ARG A 191 21.62 -6.84 -6.87
C ARG A 191 21.45 -5.34 -7.11
N ARG A 192 20.36 -4.77 -6.62
CA ARG A 192 20.05 -3.33 -6.74
C ARG A 192 21.00 -2.49 -5.91
N VAL A 193 21.24 -2.87 -4.66
CA VAL A 193 22.21 -2.21 -3.78
C VAL A 193 23.63 -2.27 -4.35
N ALA A 194 24.05 -3.44 -4.85
CA ALA A 194 25.35 -3.59 -5.52
C ALA A 194 25.48 -2.66 -6.74
N ARG A 195 24.43 -2.55 -7.56
CA ARG A 195 24.39 -1.62 -8.70
C ARG A 195 24.45 -0.15 -8.24
N ALA A 196 23.76 0.20 -7.16
CA ALA A 196 23.78 1.55 -6.60
C ALA A 196 25.20 1.93 -6.14
N PHE A 197 25.88 1.05 -5.39
CA PHE A 197 27.28 1.27 -5.02
C PHE A 197 28.19 1.40 -6.24
N GLN A 198 28.00 0.58 -7.28
CA GLN A 198 28.76 0.67 -8.51
C GLN A 198 28.58 2.03 -9.21
N LYS A 199 27.34 2.51 -9.32
CA LYS A 199 27.03 3.83 -9.92
C LYS A 199 27.63 4.99 -9.14
N LEU A 200 27.78 4.84 -7.83
CA LEU A 200 28.45 5.81 -6.95
C LEU A 200 29.98 5.66 -6.92
N GLY A 201 30.56 4.74 -7.72
CA GLY A 201 32.01 4.49 -7.74
C GLY A 201 32.55 3.77 -6.50
N GLN A 202 31.68 3.20 -5.66
CA GLN A 202 32.03 2.56 -4.39
C GLN A 202 32.18 1.03 -4.57
N GLU A 203 33.15 0.62 -5.39
CA GLU A 203 33.32 -0.79 -5.79
C GLU A 203 33.66 -1.71 -4.59
N ASP A 204 34.43 -1.24 -3.61
CA ASP A 204 34.72 -2.00 -2.40
C ASP A 204 33.46 -2.37 -1.62
N LYS A 205 32.53 -1.42 -1.46
CA LYS A 205 31.26 -1.64 -0.74
C LYS A 205 30.33 -2.56 -1.52
N LYS A 206 30.28 -2.43 -2.85
CA LYS A 206 29.58 -3.38 -3.71
C LYS A 206 30.09 -4.80 -3.47
N ASN A 207 31.41 -5.01 -3.48
CA ASN A 207 32.02 -6.32 -3.24
C ASN A 207 31.69 -6.85 -1.84
N LEU A 208 31.73 -6.01 -0.80
CA LEU A 208 31.32 -6.38 0.55
C LEU A 208 29.86 -6.88 0.60
N VAL A 209 28.93 -6.15 -0.01
CA VAL A 209 27.51 -6.55 -0.07
C VAL A 209 27.31 -7.87 -0.82
N LEU A 210 27.97 -8.03 -1.97
CA LEU A 210 27.91 -9.27 -2.76
C LEU A 210 28.50 -10.46 -2.01
N ASN A 211 29.59 -10.27 -1.28
CA ASN A 211 30.21 -11.34 -0.49
C ASN A 211 29.34 -11.74 0.71
N ARG A 212 28.75 -10.75 1.39
CA ARG A 212 27.92 -10.97 2.60
C ARG A 212 26.57 -11.58 2.28
N TYR A 213 25.89 -11.09 1.25
CA TYR A 213 24.49 -11.43 0.96
C TYR A 213 24.25 -12.10 -0.39
N GLY A 214 25.24 -12.11 -1.28
CA GLY A 214 25.10 -12.71 -2.61
C GLY A 214 24.87 -14.21 -2.57
N CYS A 215 24.06 -14.70 -3.51
CA CYS A 215 23.87 -16.14 -3.72
C CYS A 215 25.19 -16.75 -4.23
N LYS A 216 25.82 -17.56 -3.37
CA LYS A 216 27.07 -18.28 -3.68
C LYS A 216 26.90 -19.34 -4.76
N TRP A 217 25.67 -19.76 -5.04
CA TRP A 217 25.37 -20.85 -5.96
C TRP A 217 24.34 -20.39 -6.99
N LYS A 218 24.49 -20.84 -8.23
CA LYS A 218 23.48 -20.73 -9.29
C LYS A 218 23.21 -22.11 -9.88
N TYR A 219 21.99 -22.32 -10.35
CA TYR A 219 21.67 -23.50 -11.13
C TYR A 219 21.83 -23.16 -12.61
N ILE A 220 22.55 -24.01 -13.34
CA ILE A 220 22.67 -23.93 -14.79
C ILE A 220 22.15 -25.24 -15.40
N HIS A 221 21.65 -25.16 -16.62
CA HIS A 221 21.36 -26.37 -17.39
C HIS A 221 22.61 -26.77 -18.17
N PHE A 222 23.10 -27.98 -17.94
CA PHE A 222 24.24 -28.55 -18.64
C PHE A 222 23.88 -29.96 -19.11
N LYS A 223 23.94 -30.19 -20.43
CA LYS A 223 23.56 -31.48 -21.05
C LYS A 223 22.16 -31.98 -20.67
N GLY A 224 21.19 -31.07 -20.54
CA GLY A 224 19.82 -31.41 -20.15
C GLY A 224 19.60 -31.53 -18.63
N GLU A 225 20.65 -31.57 -17.82
CA GLU A 225 20.56 -31.67 -16.36
C GLU A 225 20.68 -30.30 -15.68
N ARG A 226 20.04 -30.14 -14.52
CA ARG A 226 20.23 -28.95 -13.66
C ARG A 226 21.41 -29.17 -12.72
N VAL A 227 22.52 -28.49 -12.99
CA VAL A 227 23.75 -28.57 -12.19
C VAL A 227 23.87 -27.31 -11.32
N ARG A 228 24.20 -27.48 -10.04
CA ARG A 228 24.50 -26.37 -9.12
C ARG A 228 25.96 -25.99 -9.24
N VAL A 229 26.24 -24.77 -9.65
CA VAL A 229 27.60 -24.24 -9.84
C VAL A 229 27.85 -23.06 -8.90
N ARG A 230 29.05 -22.97 -8.34
CA ARG A 230 29.45 -21.83 -7.50
C ARG A 230 29.50 -20.58 -8.39
N ARG A 231 28.93 -19.47 -7.93
CA ARG A 231 29.08 -18.18 -8.60
C ARG A 231 30.51 -17.73 -8.34
N ASN A 232 31.33 -17.58 -9.38
CA ASN A 232 32.67 -17.00 -9.23
C ASN A 232 32.50 -15.59 -8.65
N THR A 233 32.78 -15.45 -7.36
CA THR A 233 33.00 -14.16 -6.71
C THR A 233 34.44 -13.77 -7.01
N LEU A 234 34.70 -12.51 -7.36
CA LEU A 234 36.02 -11.97 -7.76
C LEU A 234 37.16 -12.16 -6.72
N VAL A 235 36.90 -12.85 -5.62
CA VAL A 235 37.80 -13.03 -4.46
C VAL A 235 38.58 -14.34 -4.54
N ASP A 236 38.29 -15.23 -5.49
CA ASP A 236 39.05 -16.49 -5.63
C ASP A 236 40.39 -16.30 -6.42
N GLU A 237 40.83 -15.07 -6.74
CA GLU A 237 42.07 -14.76 -7.49
C GLU A 237 43.01 -13.73 -6.81
N SER A 238 43.12 -13.72 -5.48
CA SER A 238 44.11 -12.89 -4.76
C SER A 238 44.75 -13.61 -3.60
#